data_AF-A0A7Y6A6W2-F1
#
_entry.id   AF-A0A7Y6A6W2-F1
#
_cell.length_a   1.000
_cell.length_b   1.000
_cell.length_c   1.000
_cell.angle_alpha   90.00
_cell.angle_beta   90.00
_cell.angle_gamma   90.00
#
_symmetry.space_group_name_H-M   'P 1'
#
loop_
_entity.id
_entity.type
_entity.pdbx_description
1 polymer ?
#
loop_
_entity_poly.entity_id
_entity_poly.type
_entity_poly.pdbx_seq_one_letter_code
_entity_poly.pdbx_strand_id
1 'polypeptide(L)'
;MFSSTAAVYGDPDTTPVRETAAARPTSPYGASKLAVGHMIGGYARAYGLAAVSLRYWPTPDGTCIRDYIHVAGLARAHLLALDAAAPGRHEVCNLGNGVGFSVREVVDTARRVTGHPIPAVDGPRRVGDPAILVASAERARTLLGWQPEHPDLERIIADAWDLSGRLSARRSGRLLPD
;
A
#
# COMPACT_ATOMS: atom_id res chain seq x y z
N MET A 1 -18.38 -0.06 12.47
CA MET A 1 -17.43 0.62 11.56
C MET A 1 -17.51 -0.06 10.19
N PHE A 2 -17.58 0.69 9.10
CA PHE A 2 -17.74 0.18 7.74
C PHE A 2 -16.75 0.80 6.76
N SER A 3 -16.06 -0.05 5.99
CA SER A 3 -15.12 0.35 4.94
C SER A 3 -15.88 0.60 3.63
N SER A 4 -16.15 1.87 3.34
CA SER A 4 -16.81 2.37 2.13
C SER A 4 -15.75 2.80 1.11
N THR A 5 -16.07 3.71 0.19
CA THR A 5 -15.16 4.17 -0.88
C THR A 5 -15.62 5.52 -1.42
N ALA A 6 -14.72 6.35 -1.95
CA ALA A 6 -15.11 7.55 -2.69
C ALA A 6 -15.84 7.24 -4.00
N ALA A 7 -15.79 6.00 -4.51
CA ALA A 7 -16.53 5.59 -5.70
C ALA A 7 -18.06 5.71 -5.55
N VAL A 8 -18.59 5.93 -4.34
CA VAL A 8 -20.00 6.25 -4.10
C VAL A 8 -20.42 7.60 -4.67
N TYR A 9 -19.47 8.52 -4.88
CA TYR A 9 -19.74 9.86 -5.40
C TYR A 9 -19.86 9.90 -6.93
N GLY A 10 -19.28 8.93 -7.64
CA GLY A 10 -19.19 8.95 -9.10
C GLY A 10 -18.36 10.13 -9.60
N ASP A 11 -18.97 10.98 -10.41
CA ASP A 11 -18.39 12.22 -10.94
C ASP A 11 -18.92 13.44 -10.15
N PRO A 12 -18.18 13.90 -9.13
CA PRO A 12 -18.60 15.01 -8.27
C PRO A 12 -18.38 16.37 -8.93
N ASP A 13 -19.29 17.31 -8.66
CA ASP A 13 -19.28 18.65 -9.29
C ASP A 13 -18.18 19.59 -8.72
N THR A 14 -17.60 19.25 -7.57
CA THR A 14 -16.59 20.09 -6.88
C THR A 14 -15.48 19.25 -6.25
N THR A 15 -14.27 19.82 -6.21
CA THR A 15 -13.10 19.26 -5.51
C THR A 15 -12.54 20.33 -4.58
N PRO A 16 -12.29 20.04 -3.28
CA PRO A 16 -12.42 18.74 -2.61
C PRO A 16 -13.87 18.30 -2.40
N VAL A 17 -14.14 16.99 -2.54
CA VAL A 17 -15.49 16.41 -2.38
C VAL A 17 -15.81 16.29 -0.90
N ARG A 18 -16.87 16.98 -0.45
CA ARG A 18 -17.37 16.88 0.92
C ARG A 18 -18.27 15.67 1.11
N GLU A 19 -18.47 15.24 2.35
CA GLU A 19 -19.32 14.10 2.70
C GLU A 19 -20.78 14.30 2.26
N THR A 20 -21.20 15.56 2.16
CA THR A 20 -22.53 16.01 1.71
C THR A 20 -22.71 16.03 0.18
N ALA A 21 -21.66 15.79 -0.60
CA ALA A 21 -21.76 15.73 -2.05
C ALA A 21 -22.71 14.61 -2.51
N ALA A 22 -23.38 14.84 -3.65
CA ALA A 22 -24.32 13.87 -4.22
C ALA A 22 -23.63 12.52 -4.49
N ALA A 23 -24.24 11.44 -4.00
CA ALA A 23 -23.74 10.09 -4.22
C ALA A 23 -24.34 9.52 -5.53
N ARG A 24 -23.59 9.62 -6.63
CA ARG A 24 -24.02 9.20 -7.99
C ARG A 24 -23.08 8.12 -8.55
N PRO A 25 -23.02 6.91 -7.97
CA PRO A 25 -22.02 5.91 -8.35
C PRO A 25 -22.14 5.52 -9.83
N THR A 26 -21.02 5.51 -10.54
CA THR A 26 -20.92 5.15 -11.97
C THR A 26 -20.53 3.68 -12.18
N SER A 27 -20.45 2.88 -11.11
CA SER A 27 -20.10 1.46 -11.16
C SER A 27 -20.92 0.61 -10.18
N PRO A 28 -21.13 -0.70 -10.48
CA PRO A 28 -21.79 -1.63 -9.56
C PRO A 28 -21.09 -1.73 -8.19
N TYR A 29 -19.76 -1.60 -8.15
CA TYR A 29 -19.00 -1.59 -6.91
C TYR A 29 -19.35 -0.37 -6.03
N GLY A 30 -19.30 0.84 -6.60
CA GLY A 30 -19.69 2.07 -5.89
C GLY A 30 -21.16 2.02 -5.42
N ALA A 31 -22.05 1.52 -6.27
CA ALA A 31 -23.47 1.33 -5.94
C ALA A 31 -23.67 0.36 -4.77
N SER A 32 -22.95 -0.76 -4.74
CA SER A 32 -23.03 -1.73 -3.64
C SER A 32 -22.59 -1.12 -2.30
N LYS A 33 -21.51 -0.32 -2.29
CA LYS A 33 -21.01 0.36 -1.10
C LYS A 33 -21.94 1.47 -0.61
N LEU A 34 -22.61 2.17 -1.53
CA LEU A 34 -23.64 3.15 -1.20
C LEU A 34 -24.87 2.47 -0.59
N ALA A 35 -25.33 1.35 -1.16
CA ALA A 35 -26.46 0.58 -0.65
C ALA A 35 -26.23 0.08 0.78
N VAL A 36 -25.04 -0.46 1.07
CA VAL A 36 -24.67 -0.85 2.45
C VAL A 36 -24.64 0.37 3.38
N GLY A 37 -24.19 1.54 2.91
CA GLY A 37 -24.26 2.79 3.66
C GLY A 37 -25.69 3.17 4.05
N HIS A 38 -26.65 3.06 3.13
CA HIS A 38 -28.07 3.29 3.42
C HIS A 38 -28.62 2.28 4.43
N MET A 39 -28.29 1.00 4.28
CA MET A 39 -28.72 -0.06 5.21
C MET A 39 -28.23 0.23 6.63
N ILE A 40 -26.94 0.54 6.80
CA ILE A 40 -26.34 0.90 8.08
C ILE A 40 -27.04 2.14 8.68
N GLY A 41 -27.27 3.17 7.87
CA GLY A 41 -27.96 4.39 8.33
C GLY A 41 -29.43 4.17 8.71
N GLY A 42 -30.10 3.20 8.09
CA GLY A 42 -31.44 2.75 8.49
C GLY A 42 -31.43 2.03 9.84
N TYR A 43 -30.54 1.05 10.00
CA TYR A 43 -30.40 0.27 11.24
C TYR A 43 -29.96 1.12 12.44
N ALA A 44 -29.03 2.05 12.23
CA ALA A 44 -28.61 2.99 13.27
C ALA A 44 -29.79 3.82 13.81
N ARG A 45 -30.65 4.32 12.91
CA ARG A 45 -31.85 5.09 13.29
C ARG A 45 -32.93 4.23 13.95
N ALA A 46 -33.15 3.03 13.44
CA ALA A 46 -34.21 2.15 13.94
C ALA A 46 -33.89 1.53 15.31
N TYR A 47 -32.62 1.23 15.57
CA TYR A 47 -32.20 0.39 16.71
C TYR A 47 -31.17 1.06 17.63
N GLY A 48 -30.85 2.34 17.40
CA GLY A 48 -29.87 3.07 18.23
C GLY A 48 -28.43 2.56 18.10
N LEU A 49 -28.07 1.93 16.98
CA LEU A 49 -26.72 1.41 16.76
C LEU A 49 -25.74 2.54 16.40
N ALA A 50 -24.53 2.49 16.97
CA ALA A 50 -23.44 3.39 16.58
C ALA A 50 -22.71 2.87 15.34
N ALA A 51 -22.54 3.72 14.33
CA ALA A 51 -21.82 3.37 13.11
C ALA A 51 -21.01 4.54 12.54
N VAL A 52 -19.86 4.21 11.94
CA VAL A 52 -18.98 5.13 11.21
C VAL A 52 -18.63 4.49 9.88
N SER A 53 -18.80 5.22 8.77
CA SER A 53 -18.43 4.78 7.42
C SER A 53 -17.26 5.61 6.90
N LEU A 54 -16.18 4.95 6.50
CA LEU A 54 -14.97 5.62 6.00
C LEU A 54 -14.93 5.52 4.46
N ARG A 55 -14.81 6.65 3.77
CA ARG A 55 -14.71 6.74 2.30
C ARG A 55 -13.30 7.19 1.92
N TYR A 56 -12.56 6.38 1.17
CA TYR A 56 -11.19 6.68 0.73
C TYR A 56 -11.11 6.83 -0.80
N TRP A 57 -10.17 7.67 -1.27
CA TRP A 57 -10.04 8.15 -2.65
C TRP A 57 -9.19 7.25 -3.56
N PRO A 58 -9.32 7.39 -4.91
CA PRO A 58 -8.31 6.89 -5.84
C PRO A 58 -6.94 7.56 -5.58
N THR A 59 -5.88 6.85 -5.93
CA THR A 59 -4.49 7.28 -5.82
C THR A 59 -4.17 8.39 -6.84
N PRO A 60 -3.10 9.19 -6.66
CA PRO A 60 -2.79 10.34 -7.51
C PRO A 60 -2.68 10.02 -9.01
N ASP A 61 -2.25 8.81 -9.37
CA ASP A 61 -2.10 8.37 -10.77
C ASP A 61 -3.04 7.22 -11.17
N GLY A 62 -4.02 6.91 -10.32
CA GLY A 62 -5.01 5.85 -10.55
C GLY A 62 -4.52 4.42 -10.29
N THR A 63 -3.23 4.20 -10.05
CA THR A 63 -2.64 2.89 -9.77
C THR A 63 -2.45 2.62 -8.27
N CYS A 64 -2.50 1.35 -7.84
CA CYS A 64 -2.44 1.00 -6.42
C CYS A 64 -1.16 1.54 -5.74
N ILE A 65 -1.29 2.11 -4.54
CA ILE A 65 -0.15 2.54 -3.70
C ILE A 65 0.17 1.46 -2.69
N ARG A 66 1.45 1.07 -2.60
CA ARG A 66 1.98 0.09 -1.66
C ARG A 66 3.22 0.61 -0.96
N ASP A 67 3.40 0.23 0.30
CA ASP A 67 4.61 0.48 1.07
C ASP A 67 5.64 -0.65 0.79
N TYR A 68 6.74 -0.29 0.14
CA TYR A 68 7.81 -1.21 -0.24
C TYR A 68 8.97 -1.07 0.73
N ILE A 69 9.19 -2.08 1.57
CA ILE A 69 10.30 -2.13 2.53
C ILE A 69 11.51 -2.86 1.97
N HIS A 70 12.72 -2.33 2.19
CA HIS A 70 13.95 -3.01 1.82
C HIS A 70 14.18 -4.26 2.69
N VAL A 71 14.62 -5.36 2.08
CA VAL A 71 14.80 -6.65 2.78
C VAL A 71 15.87 -6.57 3.88
N ALA A 72 16.90 -5.75 3.72
CA ALA A 72 17.91 -5.55 4.77
C ALA A 72 17.31 -4.87 6.01
N GLY A 73 16.50 -3.82 5.81
CA GLY A 73 15.79 -3.15 6.90
C GLY A 73 14.80 -4.08 7.59
N LEU A 74 14.12 -4.95 6.83
CA LEU A 74 13.27 -5.99 7.37
C LEU A 74 14.08 -7.01 8.22
N ALA A 75 15.23 -7.48 7.74
CA ALA A 75 16.09 -8.38 8.49
C ALA A 75 16.60 -7.73 9.78
N ARG A 76 16.99 -6.45 9.74
CA ARG A 76 17.38 -5.69 10.93
C ARG A 76 16.27 -5.61 11.96
N ALA A 77 15.02 -5.40 11.53
CA ALA A 77 13.87 -5.40 12.43
C ALA A 77 13.73 -6.72 13.21
N HIS A 78 14.00 -7.85 12.56
CA HIS A 78 13.93 -9.16 13.21
C HIS A 78 15.03 -9.34 14.26
N LEU A 79 16.25 -8.88 13.99
CA LEU A 79 17.34 -8.91 14.98
C LEU A 79 16.98 -8.06 16.21
N LEU A 80 16.48 -6.85 16.00
CA LEU A 80 16.03 -5.99 17.10
C LEU A 80 14.85 -6.59 17.87
N ALA A 81 13.94 -7.29 17.20
CA ALA A 81 12.83 -7.99 17.84
C ALA A 81 13.30 -9.16 18.70
N LEU A 82 14.34 -9.89 18.28
CA LEU A 82 14.97 -10.95 19.08
C LEU A 82 15.60 -10.37 20.35
N ASP A 83 16.33 -9.26 20.23
CA ASP A 83 16.95 -8.58 21.38
C ASP A 83 15.91 -8.01 22.36
N ALA A 84 14.77 -7.54 21.85
CA ALA A 84 13.70 -6.96 22.66
C ALA A 84 12.71 -7.99 23.24
N ALA A 85 12.80 -9.25 22.82
CA ALA A 85 11.89 -10.31 23.25
C ALA A 85 12.08 -10.63 24.74
N ALA A 86 10.98 -10.84 25.47
CA ALA A 86 11.01 -11.19 26.88
C ALA A 86 9.94 -12.24 27.23
N PRO A 87 10.21 -13.17 28.17
CA PRO A 87 9.24 -14.16 28.61
C PRO A 87 7.91 -13.54 29.05
N GLY A 88 6.79 -14.14 28.63
CA GLY A 88 5.43 -13.68 28.98
C GLY A 88 4.95 -12.44 28.22
N ARG A 89 5.72 -11.90 27.28
CA ARG A 89 5.33 -10.74 26.45
C ARG A 89 5.09 -11.15 25.00
N HIS A 90 4.04 -10.61 24.40
CA HIS A 90 3.74 -10.74 22.97
C HIS A 90 3.53 -9.35 22.38
N GLU A 91 4.30 -9.04 21.34
CA GLU A 91 4.35 -7.73 20.73
C GLU A 91 4.08 -7.86 19.23
N VAL A 92 3.19 -7.02 18.70
CA VAL A 92 2.88 -6.97 17.27
C VAL A 92 3.35 -5.63 16.74
N CYS A 93 4.29 -5.65 15.80
CA CYS A 93 4.82 -4.44 15.16
C CYS A 93 4.58 -4.49 13.66
N ASN A 94 4.06 -3.39 13.11
CA ASN A 94 4.03 -3.17 11.67
C ASN A 94 5.41 -2.69 11.20
N LEU A 95 5.87 -3.21 10.07
CA LEU A 95 7.14 -2.85 9.44
C LEU A 95 6.84 -2.29 8.04
N GLY A 96 7.29 -1.07 7.79
CA GLY A 96 7.13 -0.37 6.52
C GLY A 96 7.83 0.99 6.57
N ASN A 97 7.96 1.63 5.42
CA ASN A 97 8.59 2.94 5.32
C ASN A 97 7.66 4.04 5.84
N GLY A 98 6.35 3.79 5.89
CA GLY A 98 5.33 4.80 6.22
C GLY A 98 5.02 5.74 5.06
N VAL A 99 5.66 5.53 3.90
CA VAL A 99 5.38 6.18 2.62
C VAL A 99 5.11 5.08 1.61
N GLY A 100 4.04 5.24 0.83
CA GLY A 100 3.70 4.31 -0.23
C GLY A 100 4.07 4.86 -1.60
N PHE A 101 4.33 3.95 -2.53
CA PHE A 101 4.57 4.24 -3.94
C PHE A 101 3.50 3.56 -4.80
N SER A 102 3.05 4.26 -5.83
CA SER A 102 2.12 3.72 -6.80
C SER A 102 2.78 2.66 -7.69
N VAL A 103 1.98 1.84 -8.38
CA VAL A 103 2.52 0.91 -9.39
C VAL A 103 3.23 1.67 -10.51
N ARG A 104 2.73 2.84 -10.92
CA ARG A 104 3.34 3.62 -12.00
C ARG A 104 4.68 4.22 -11.56
N GLU A 105 4.78 4.74 -10.35
CA GLU A 105 6.04 5.21 -9.76
C GLU A 105 7.09 4.08 -9.70
N VAL A 106 6.67 2.86 -9.36
CA VAL A 106 7.54 1.67 -9.36
C VAL A 106 8.04 1.34 -10.76
N VAL A 107 7.14 1.29 -11.74
CA VAL A 107 7.52 1.02 -13.14
C VAL A 107 8.46 2.09 -13.67
N ASP A 108 8.17 3.37 -13.44
CA ASP A 108 9.00 4.47 -13.93
C ASP A 108 10.37 4.51 -13.24
N THR A 109 10.42 4.19 -11.94
CA THR A 109 11.69 4.07 -11.22
C THR A 109 12.50 2.88 -11.73
N ALA A 110 11.85 1.74 -12.00
CA ALA A 110 12.51 0.59 -12.61
C ALA A 110 13.05 0.90 -14.00
N ARG A 111 12.33 1.66 -14.84
CA ARG A 111 12.84 2.12 -16.14
C ARG A 111 14.11 2.95 -15.99
N ARG A 112 14.13 3.90 -15.04
CA ARG A 112 15.31 4.74 -14.77
C ARG A 112 16.49 3.91 -14.28
N VAL A 113 16.29 3.06 -13.28
CA VAL A 113 17.35 2.24 -12.66
C VAL A 113 17.92 1.22 -13.64
N THR A 114 17.08 0.55 -14.40
CA THR A 114 17.51 -0.54 -15.29
C THR A 114 17.96 -0.07 -16.67
N GLY A 115 17.57 1.15 -17.08
CA GLY A 115 17.74 1.63 -18.45
C GLY A 115 16.89 0.89 -19.49
N HIS A 116 15.97 0.01 -19.07
CA HIS A 116 15.12 -0.77 -19.96
C HIS A 116 13.72 -0.14 -20.12
N PRO A 117 13.05 -0.35 -21.27
CA PRO A 117 11.76 0.30 -21.55
C PRO A 117 10.59 -0.21 -20.69
N ILE A 118 10.66 -1.45 -20.17
CA ILE A 118 9.62 -2.11 -19.36
C ILE A 118 8.20 -1.80 -19.87
N PRO A 119 7.76 -2.45 -20.97
CA PRO A 119 6.41 -2.23 -21.50
C PRO A 119 5.34 -2.56 -20.46
N ALA A 120 4.40 -1.65 -20.25
CA ALA A 120 3.30 -1.80 -19.30
C ALA A 120 1.97 -1.53 -20.02
N VAL A 121 0.95 -2.32 -19.70
CA VAL A 121 -0.41 -2.19 -20.24
C VAL A 121 -1.38 -2.05 -19.08
N ASP A 122 -2.22 -1.02 -19.13
CA ASP A 122 -3.26 -0.82 -18.13
C ASP A 122 -4.32 -1.91 -18.25
N GLY A 123 -4.66 -2.53 -17.12
CA GLY A 123 -5.66 -3.59 -17.02
C GLY A 123 -6.73 -3.28 -15.97
N PRO A 124 -7.82 -4.07 -15.92
CA PRO A 124 -8.84 -3.89 -14.89
C PRO A 124 -8.25 -4.12 -13.50
N ARG A 125 -8.77 -3.40 -12.49
CA ARG A 125 -8.38 -3.61 -11.10
C ARG A 125 -8.71 -5.02 -10.64
N ARG A 126 -7.80 -5.61 -9.86
CA ARG A 126 -8.05 -6.91 -9.20
C ARG A 126 -9.13 -6.73 -8.14
N VAL A 127 -10.18 -7.55 -8.21
CA VAL A 127 -11.27 -7.51 -7.23
C VAL A 127 -10.69 -7.78 -5.83
N GLY A 128 -11.02 -6.91 -4.89
CA GLY A 128 -10.55 -7.01 -3.50
C GLY A 128 -9.22 -6.33 -3.19
N ASP A 129 -8.51 -5.80 -4.20
CA ASP A 129 -7.22 -5.13 -3.97
C ASP A 129 -7.42 -3.68 -3.50
N PRO A 130 -6.96 -3.29 -2.29
CA PRO A 130 -7.12 -1.93 -1.78
C PRO A 130 -6.38 -0.90 -2.63
N ALA A 131 -6.94 0.32 -2.76
CA ALA A 131 -6.29 1.38 -3.52
C ALA A 131 -4.97 1.85 -2.88
N ILE A 132 -4.92 1.95 -1.55
CA ILE A 132 -3.74 2.38 -0.79
C ILE A 132 -3.54 1.41 0.38
N LEU A 133 -2.30 0.93 0.56
CA LEU A 133 -1.92 0.11 1.70
C LEU A 133 -0.51 0.50 2.15
N VAL A 134 -0.43 1.22 3.27
CA VAL A 134 0.82 1.75 3.85
C VAL A 134 0.84 1.46 5.35
N ALA A 135 1.99 1.01 5.87
CA ALA A 135 2.11 0.57 7.25
C ALA A 135 2.60 1.72 8.15
N SER A 136 1.97 1.91 9.32
CA SER A 136 2.57 2.77 10.36
C SER A 136 3.64 1.99 11.12
N ALA A 137 4.89 2.45 11.05
CA ALA A 137 6.03 1.88 11.76
C ALA A 137 6.26 2.48 13.17
N GLU A 138 5.31 3.25 13.70
CA GLU A 138 5.47 3.94 15.00
C GLU A 138 5.80 3.00 16.15
N ARG A 139 5.08 1.88 16.26
CA ARG A 139 5.33 0.91 17.35
C ARG A 139 6.69 0.24 17.23
N ALA A 140 7.12 -0.10 16.01
CA ALA A 140 8.44 -0.67 15.77
C ALA A 140 9.55 0.34 16.15
N ARG A 141 9.35 1.62 15.83
CA ARG A 141 10.25 2.72 16.25
C ARG A 141 10.35 2.82 17.76
N THR A 142 9.22 2.89 18.46
CA THR A 142 9.19 3.10 19.91
C THR A 142 9.67 1.88 20.70
N LEU A 143 9.23 0.67 20.31
CA LEU A 143 9.51 -0.55 21.07
C LEU A 143 10.88 -1.16 20.74
N LEU A 144 11.27 -1.15 19.46
CA LEU A 144 12.47 -1.86 18.98
C LEU A 144 13.62 -0.90 18.67
N GLY A 145 13.38 0.42 18.67
CA GLY A 145 14.34 1.39 18.12
C GLY A 145 14.52 1.27 16.60
N TRP A 146 13.62 0.55 15.92
CA TRP A 146 13.77 0.23 14.50
C TRP A 146 13.44 1.43 13.62
N GLN A 147 14.26 1.71 12.62
CA GLN A 147 13.97 2.67 11.56
C GLN A 147 14.11 1.98 10.19
N PRO A 148 13.33 2.39 9.18
CA PRO A 148 13.47 1.84 7.83
C PRO A 148 14.86 2.14 7.27
N GLU A 149 15.58 1.08 6.86
CA GLU A 149 16.84 1.20 6.13
C GLU A 149 16.53 1.23 4.62
N HIS A 150 17.16 2.15 3.89
CA HIS A 150 16.95 2.34 2.44
C HIS A 150 15.48 2.55 2.06
N PRO A 151 14.80 3.59 2.57
CA PRO A 151 13.39 3.85 2.26
C PRO A 151 13.17 4.28 0.80
N ASP A 152 14.25 4.63 0.09
CA ASP A 152 14.22 5.13 -1.27
C ASP A 152 13.92 4.00 -2.26
N LEU A 153 12.81 4.14 -2.99
CA LEU A 153 12.39 3.16 -3.99
C LEU A 153 13.46 2.87 -5.05
N GLU A 154 14.22 3.90 -5.44
CA GLU A 154 15.33 3.77 -6.39
C GLU A 154 16.40 2.79 -5.88
N ARG A 155 16.78 2.92 -4.60
CA ARG A 155 17.76 2.03 -3.98
C ARG A 155 17.25 0.59 -3.90
N ILE A 156 15.99 0.42 -3.49
CA ILE A 156 15.34 -0.90 -3.40
C ILE A 156 15.37 -1.62 -4.75
N ILE A 157 15.02 -0.91 -5.82
CA ILE A 157 15.01 -1.48 -7.17
C ILE A 157 16.43 -1.73 -7.68
N ALA A 158 17.39 -0.85 -7.39
CA ALA A 158 18.79 -1.01 -7.80
C ALA A 158 19.43 -2.27 -7.20
N ASP A 159 19.27 -2.47 -5.89
CA ASP A 159 19.82 -3.64 -5.20
C ASP A 159 19.15 -4.94 -5.71
N ALA A 160 17.83 -4.91 -5.98
CA ALA A 160 17.12 -6.04 -6.58
C ALA A 160 17.61 -6.36 -8.01
N TRP A 161 17.90 -5.34 -8.80
CA TRP A 161 18.39 -5.49 -10.18
C TRP A 161 19.80 -6.08 -10.22
N ASP A 162 20.72 -5.56 -9.41
CA ASP A 162 22.09 -6.09 -9.30
C ASP A 162 22.08 -7.56 -8.88
N LEU A 163 21.27 -7.91 -7.86
CA LEU A 163 21.09 -9.31 -7.44
C LEU A 163 20.60 -10.20 -8.60
N SER A 164 19.60 -9.73 -9.36
CA SER A 164 19.05 -10.45 -10.51
C SER A 164 20.11 -10.70 -11.60
N GLY A 165 20.94 -9.69 -11.89
CA GLY A 165 22.06 -9.79 -12.82
C GLY A 165 23.08 -10.85 -12.38
N ARG A 166 23.48 -10.81 -11.11
CA ARG A 166 24.42 -11.80 -10.53
C ARG A 166 23.87 -13.22 -10.57
N LEU A 167 22.59 -13.40 -10.26
CA LEU A 167 21.94 -14.72 -10.33
C LEU A 167 21.86 -15.25 -11.76
N SER A 168 21.61 -14.37 -12.73
CA SER A 168 21.58 -14.72 -14.16
C SER A 168 22.97 -15.10 -14.68
N ALA A 169 24.03 -14.37 -14.29
CA ALA A 169 25.42 -14.71 -14.63
C ALA A 169 25.84 -16.07 -14.06
N ARG A 170 25.51 -16.33 -12.78
CA ARG A 170 25.77 -17.63 -12.13
C ARG A 170 25.06 -18.80 -12.80
N ARG A 171 23.80 -18.62 -13.20
CA ARG A 171 23.02 -19.65 -13.93
C ARG A 171 23.54 -19.94 -15.34
N SER A 172 24.17 -18.95 -15.98
CA SER A 172 24.72 -19.07 -17.34
C SER A 172 26.20 -19.47 -17.38
N GLY A 173 26.84 -19.67 -16.23
CA GLY A 173 28.26 -20.04 -16.15
C GLY A 173 29.24 -18.93 -16.55
N ARG A 174 28.77 -17.68 -16.74
CA ARG A 174 29.65 -16.54 -16.98
C ARG A 174 30.22 -16.04 -15.64
N LEU A 175 31.55 -16.06 -15.52
CA LEU A 175 32.26 -15.39 -14.44
C LEU A 175 31.99 -13.87 -14.52
N LEU A 176 31.66 -13.24 -13.39
CA LEU A 176 31.58 -11.79 -13.27
C LEU A 176 32.99 -11.20 -13.47
N PRO A 177 33.16 -10.09 -14.19
CA PRO A 177 34.45 -9.39 -14.22
C PRO A 177 34.79 -8.85 -12.82
N ASP A 178 36.08 -8.89 -12.49
CA ASP A 178 36.67 -8.45 -11.21
C ASP A 178 36.40 -6.97 -10.88
#